data_AF-A0A7S2KLA2-F1
#
_entry.id   AF-A0A7S2KLA2-F1
#
_cell.length_a   1.000
_cell.length_b   1.000
_cell.length_c   1.000
_cell.angle_alpha   90.00
_cell.angle_beta   90.00
_cell.angle_gamma   90.00
#
_symmetry.space_group_name_H-M   'P 1'
#
loop_
_entity.id
_entity.type
_entity.pdbx_description
1 polymer ?
#
loop_
_entity_poly.entity_id
_entity_poly.type
_entity_poly.pdbx_seq_one_letter_code
_entity_poly.pdbx_strand_id
1 'polypeptide(L)'
;EPPAGYLSAARFPEVFCGQSVHGSMAGLAGALMILPVSFFALALYLSYSLPGKLSRGEDFWLAGGKWLIEKYNIDTWWWGCVVLVKSLLLSMVPVMAPSSAPIQIVLVVVILIVSVGTQLAWRPWRAPLLNLADAFLHMVLIVLCVVAVPFFPEMSDDDKQGFGWGLFAVLVTTYACLGLVFLVCAFSMVKMGPRGPVAPVFNFLSRRDPQDVSQVLRGLAKDLDADSVEQATRRMTHYD
;
A
#
# COMPACT_ATOMS: atom_id res chain seq x y z
N GLU A 1 -40.76 -6.21 13.36
CA GLU A 1 -40.65 -6.66 11.97
C GLU A 1 -41.12 -5.56 11.05
N PRO A 2 -40.43 -5.29 9.92
CA PRO A 2 -40.91 -4.32 8.94
C PRO A 2 -42.24 -4.81 8.33
N PRO A 3 -43.18 -3.90 7.99
CA PRO A 3 -44.41 -4.27 7.31
C PRO A 3 -44.10 -5.00 6.01
N ALA A 4 -44.82 -6.10 5.75
CA ALA A 4 -44.54 -7.02 4.66
C ALA A 4 -44.40 -6.30 3.31
N GLY A 5 -43.23 -6.44 2.66
CA GLY A 5 -42.94 -5.90 1.33
C GLY A 5 -41.99 -4.70 1.26
N TYR A 6 -41.62 -4.09 2.40
CA TYR A 6 -40.66 -2.99 2.43
C TYR A 6 -39.25 -3.47 2.79
N LEU A 7 -38.27 -3.09 1.97
CA LEU A 7 -36.84 -3.22 2.31
C LEU A 7 -36.43 -2.08 3.24
N SER A 8 -35.57 -2.36 4.22
CA SER A 8 -35.02 -1.36 5.15
C SER A 8 -33.50 -1.39 5.14
N ALA A 9 -32.88 -0.30 5.60
CA ALA A 9 -31.43 -0.24 5.74
C ALA A 9 -30.96 -1.21 6.84
N ALA A 10 -29.98 -2.07 6.54
CA ALA A 10 -29.53 -3.14 7.45
C ALA A 10 -29.08 -2.64 8.84
N ARG A 11 -28.53 -1.42 8.93
CA ARG A 11 -28.06 -0.82 10.19
C ARG A 11 -29.11 0.08 10.87
N PHE A 12 -30.13 0.51 10.14
CA PHE A 12 -31.17 1.44 10.59
C PHE A 12 -32.53 0.92 10.09
N PRO A 13 -33.10 -0.10 10.76
CA PRO A 13 -34.34 -0.75 10.31
C PRO A 13 -35.55 0.20 10.24
N GLU A 14 -35.48 1.34 10.92
CA GLU A 14 -36.45 2.44 10.85
C GLU A 14 -36.41 3.23 9.52
N VAL A 15 -35.33 3.11 8.76
CA VAL A 15 -35.16 3.77 7.46
C VAL A 15 -35.55 2.81 6.35
N PHE A 16 -36.75 3.02 5.79
CA PHE A 16 -37.25 2.24 4.67
C PHE A 16 -36.67 2.69 3.32
N CYS A 17 -36.28 1.73 2.49
CA CYS A 17 -35.76 1.96 1.16
C CYS A 17 -36.81 2.68 0.29
N GLY A 18 -36.35 3.69 -0.47
CA GLY A 18 -37.22 4.47 -1.37
C GLY A 18 -38.01 5.60 -0.70
N GLN A 19 -37.97 5.74 0.62
CA GLN A 19 -38.54 6.90 1.31
C GLN A 19 -37.64 8.14 1.22
N SER A 20 -38.20 9.32 1.52
CA SER A 20 -37.49 10.61 1.45
C SER A 20 -36.23 10.64 2.33
N VAL A 21 -36.27 10.03 3.51
CA VAL A 21 -35.12 9.93 4.43
C VAL A 21 -34.01 9.04 3.84
N HIS A 22 -34.38 7.90 3.25
CA HIS A 22 -33.41 7.04 2.56
C HIS A 22 -32.80 7.77 1.34
N GLY A 23 -33.63 8.51 0.59
CA GLY A 23 -33.19 9.31 -0.56
C GLY A 23 -32.20 10.42 -0.17
N SER A 24 -32.44 11.13 0.93
CA SER A 24 -31.53 12.18 1.40
C SER A 24 -30.20 11.60 1.92
N MET A 25 -30.24 10.46 2.63
CA MET A 25 -29.03 9.74 3.05
C MET A 25 -28.21 9.24 1.85
N ALA A 26 -28.87 8.65 0.85
CA ALA A 26 -28.22 8.19 -0.37
C ALA A 26 -27.64 9.36 -1.19
N GLY A 27 -28.35 10.48 -1.27
CA GLY A 27 -27.87 11.70 -1.93
C GLY A 27 -26.61 12.27 -1.27
N LEU A 28 -26.59 12.35 0.07
CA LEU A 28 -25.42 12.80 0.83
C LEU A 28 -24.24 11.83 0.67
N ALA A 29 -24.49 10.51 0.75
CA ALA A 29 -23.46 9.49 0.53
C ALA A 29 -22.87 9.58 -0.89
N GLY A 30 -23.73 9.78 -1.91
CA GLY A 30 -23.31 9.99 -3.29
C GLY A 30 -22.43 11.24 -3.46
N ALA A 31 -22.82 12.36 -2.83
CA ALA A 31 -22.02 13.58 -2.84
C ALA A 31 -20.66 13.39 -2.16
N LEU A 32 -20.62 12.68 -1.04
CA LEU A 32 -19.38 12.35 -0.33
C LEU A 32 -18.48 11.40 -1.14
N MET A 33 -19.04 10.51 -1.95
CA MET A 33 -18.28 9.60 -2.83
C MET A 33 -17.55 10.32 -3.97
N ILE A 34 -17.95 11.54 -4.33
CA ILE A 34 -17.24 12.34 -5.34
C ILE A 34 -15.79 12.61 -4.90
N LEU A 35 -15.56 12.84 -3.60
CA LEU A 35 -14.22 13.11 -3.05
C LEU A 35 -13.24 11.95 -3.25
N PRO A 36 -13.48 10.72 -2.76
CA PRO A 36 -12.56 9.60 -2.96
C PRO A 36 -12.45 9.19 -4.44
N VAL A 37 -13.53 9.27 -5.21
CA VAL A 37 -13.50 8.93 -6.65
C VAL A 37 -12.65 9.93 -7.43
N SER A 38 -12.83 11.23 -7.22
CA SER A 38 -12.01 12.26 -7.87
C SER A 38 -10.55 12.19 -7.44
N PHE A 39 -10.28 11.97 -6.15
CA PHE A 39 -8.92 11.76 -5.64
C PHE A 39 -8.25 10.53 -6.28
N PHE A 40 -8.97 9.41 -6.38
CA PHE A 40 -8.44 8.20 -6.99
C PHE A 40 -8.20 8.37 -8.50
N ALA A 41 -9.13 9.01 -9.22
CA ALA A 41 -8.97 9.35 -10.63
C ALA A 41 -7.76 10.27 -10.86
N LEU A 42 -7.59 11.28 -9.99
CA LEU A 42 -6.42 12.17 -10.03
C LEU A 42 -5.13 11.40 -9.77
N ALA A 43 -5.10 10.50 -8.78
CA ALA A 43 -3.92 9.68 -8.49
C ALA A 43 -3.53 8.78 -9.69
N LEU A 44 -4.51 8.16 -10.34
CA LEU A 44 -4.28 7.36 -11.56
C LEU A 44 -3.78 8.22 -12.72
N TYR A 45 -4.41 9.37 -12.95
CA TYR A 45 -4.00 10.31 -13.99
C TYR A 45 -2.58 10.83 -13.77
N LEU A 46 -2.25 11.21 -12.54
CA LEU A 46 -0.91 11.65 -12.15
C LEU A 46 0.09 10.53 -12.38
N SER A 47 -0.20 9.32 -11.90
CA SER A 47 0.64 8.14 -12.13
C SER A 47 0.93 7.98 -13.63
N TYR A 48 -0.11 7.84 -14.46
CA TYR A 48 0.04 7.62 -15.90
C TYR A 48 0.81 8.74 -16.63
N SER A 49 0.58 9.99 -16.25
CA SER A 49 1.18 11.15 -16.93
C SER A 49 2.60 11.47 -16.46
N LEU A 50 2.99 11.02 -15.27
CA LEU A 50 4.26 11.37 -14.64
C LEU A 50 5.50 11.01 -15.46
N PRO A 51 5.67 9.78 -16.00
CA PRO A 51 6.90 9.42 -16.71
C PRO A 51 7.13 10.28 -17.95
N GLY A 52 6.07 10.62 -18.70
CA GLY A 52 6.18 11.41 -19.93
C GLY A 52 6.38 12.91 -19.71
N LYS A 53 5.94 13.44 -18.56
CA LYS A 53 6.14 14.87 -18.20
C LYS A 53 7.46 15.10 -17.47
N LEU A 54 7.92 14.11 -16.70
CA LEU A 54 9.24 14.16 -16.08
C LEU A 54 10.37 14.23 -17.10
N SER A 55 10.24 13.50 -18.22
CA SER A 55 11.22 13.57 -19.31
C SER A 55 11.25 14.92 -20.03
N ARG A 56 10.26 15.79 -19.82
CA ARG A 56 10.17 17.14 -20.41
C ARG A 56 10.60 18.25 -19.45
N GLY A 57 11.03 17.91 -18.23
CA GLY A 57 11.53 18.89 -17.25
C GLY A 57 10.45 19.76 -16.60
N GLU A 58 9.19 19.33 -16.58
CA GLU A 58 8.11 20.13 -15.97
C GLU A 58 8.06 19.97 -14.44
N ASP A 59 8.75 20.85 -13.70
CA ASP A 59 8.90 20.82 -12.24
C ASP A 59 7.58 20.86 -11.44
N PHE A 60 6.52 21.45 -12.00
CA PHE A 60 5.21 21.52 -11.35
C PHE A 60 4.59 20.12 -11.13
N TRP A 61 4.74 19.21 -12.10
CA TRP A 61 4.21 17.85 -12.00
C TRP A 61 5.01 16.98 -11.04
N LEU A 62 6.30 17.27 -10.90
CA LEU A 62 7.15 16.66 -9.88
C LEU A 62 6.64 17.00 -8.48
N ALA A 63 6.31 18.27 -8.21
CA ALA A 63 5.80 18.68 -6.90
C ALA A 63 4.46 18.00 -6.56
N GLY A 64 3.53 17.94 -7.52
CA GLY A 64 2.20 17.33 -7.33
C GLY A 64 2.21 15.80 -7.25
N GLY A 65 3.13 15.14 -7.97
CA GLY A 65 3.27 13.67 -7.99
C GLY A 65 4.19 13.11 -6.91
N LYS A 66 4.96 13.97 -6.23
CA LYS A 66 6.00 13.56 -5.26
C LYS A 66 5.47 12.61 -4.21
N TRP A 67 4.31 12.89 -3.62
CA TRP A 67 3.71 12.03 -2.59
C TRP A 67 3.42 10.60 -3.08
N LEU A 68 3.17 10.41 -4.37
CA LEU A 68 2.84 9.13 -4.98
C LEU A 68 4.10 8.30 -5.29
N ILE A 69 5.22 8.94 -5.65
CA ILE A 69 6.44 8.25 -6.11
C ILE A 69 7.62 8.28 -5.15
N GLU A 70 7.69 9.24 -4.22
CA GLU A 70 8.87 9.46 -3.39
C GLU A 70 9.22 8.26 -2.51
N LYS A 71 8.21 7.48 -2.10
CA LYS A 71 8.37 6.32 -1.22
C LYS A 71 8.80 5.05 -1.96
N TYR A 72 8.59 5.01 -3.27
CA TYR A 72 8.73 3.80 -4.08
C TYR A 72 9.92 3.87 -5.02
N ASN A 73 10.36 2.69 -5.46
CA ASN A 73 11.41 2.56 -6.45
C ASN A 73 10.95 3.11 -7.80
N ILE A 74 11.91 3.62 -8.58
CA ILE A 74 11.64 4.15 -9.92
C ILE A 74 11.03 3.06 -10.81
N ASP A 75 11.49 1.81 -10.70
CA ASP A 75 10.95 0.68 -11.48
C ASP A 75 9.48 0.34 -11.12
N THR A 76 9.03 0.75 -9.94
CA THR A 76 7.70 0.45 -9.39
C THR A 76 6.94 1.74 -9.03
N TRP A 77 7.07 2.79 -9.84
CA TRP A 77 6.42 4.09 -9.61
C TRP A 77 4.89 3.99 -9.53
N TRP A 78 4.30 3.03 -10.24
CA TRP A 78 2.86 2.74 -10.26
C TRP A 78 2.34 2.09 -8.96
N TRP A 79 3.23 1.64 -8.07
CA TRP A 79 2.85 0.92 -6.85
C TRP A 79 1.98 1.76 -5.91
N GLY A 80 2.14 3.10 -5.90
CA GLY A 80 1.27 3.99 -5.14
C GLY A 80 -0.22 3.79 -5.49
N CYS A 81 -0.54 3.54 -6.76
CA CYS A 81 -1.91 3.24 -7.20
C CYS A 81 -2.40 1.89 -6.69
N VAL A 82 -1.53 0.87 -6.62
CA VAL A 82 -1.87 -0.46 -6.06
C VAL A 82 -2.28 -0.34 -4.60
N VAL A 83 -1.54 0.45 -3.81
CA VAL A 83 -1.84 0.70 -2.40
C VAL A 83 -3.21 1.40 -2.25
N LEU A 84 -3.54 2.34 -3.14
CA LEU A 84 -4.85 2.99 -3.16
C LEU A 84 -5.96 2.00 -3.54
N VAL A 85 -5.77 1.17 -4.56
CA VAL A 85 -6.73 0.11 -4.95
C VAL A 85 -6.99 -0.83 -3.78
N LYS A 86 -5.93 -1.30 -3.10
CA LYS A 86 -6.05 -2.14 -1.91
C LYS A 86 -6.88 -1.48 -0.82
N SER A 87 -6.62 -0.20 -0.55
CA SER A 87 -7.35 0.56 0.48
C SER A 87 -8.83 0.75 0.12
N LEU A 88 -9.12 0.96 -1.17
CA LEU A 88 -10.49 1.01 -1.69
C LEU A 88 -11.19 -0.35 -1.53
N LEU A 89 -10.56 -1.45 -1.93
CA LEU A 89 -11.12 -2.79 -1.81
C LEU A 89 -11.43 -3.14 -0.34
N LEU A 90 -10.50 -2.86 0.57
CA LEU A 90 -10.72 -3.08 2.01
C LEU A 90 -11.88 -2.24 2.55
N SER A 91 -12.05 -1.01 2.07
CA SER A 91 -13.16 -0.13 2.47
C SER A 91 -14.52 -0.59 1.89
N MET A 92 -14.51 -1.32 0.77
CA MET A 92 -15.72 -1.86 0.13
C MET A 92 -16.22 -3.16 0.78
N VAL A 93 -15.38 -3.89 1.50
CA VAL A 93 -15.76 -5.16 2.14
C VAL A 93 -17.07 -5.08 2.96
N PRO A 94 -17.26 -4.12 3.90
CA PRO A 94 -18.51 -4.03 4.67
C PRO A 94 -19.72 -3.70 3.81
N VAL A 95 -19.53 -3.10 2.63
CA VAL A 95 -20.58 -2.78 1.66
C VAL A 95 -20.96 -4.02 0.83
N MET A 96 -19.97 -4.86 0.48
CA MET A 96 -20.19 -6.07 -0.33
C MET A 96 -20.90 -7.18 0.44
N ALA A 97 -20.64 -7.31 1.75
CA ALA A 97 -21.20 -8.38 2.58
C ALA A 97 -21.78 -7.84 3.89
N PRO A 98 -22.78 -6.93 3.85
CA PRO A 98 -23.26 -6.22 5.04
C PRO A 98 -23.90 -7.13 6.08
N SER A 99 -24.44 -8.28 5.65
CA SER A 99 -25.17 -9.24 6.50
C SER A 99 -24.31 -10.40 7.01
N SER A 100 -23.08 -10.58 6.53
CA SER A 100 -22.25 -11.74 6.86
C SER A 100 -20.83 -11.35 7.23
N ALA A 101 -20.59 -11.27 8.53
CA ALA A 101 -19.25 -11.01 9.07
C ALA A 101 -18.21 -12.09 8.67
N PRO A 102 -18.54 -13.40 8.59
CA PRO A 102 -17.61 -14.40 8.05
C PRO A 102 -17.16 -14.10 6.61
N ILE A 103 -18.10 -13.72 5.73
CA ILE A 103 -17.76 -13.36 4.33
C ILE A 103 -16.88 -12.11 4.31
N GLN A 104 -17.14 -11.11 5.16
CA GLN A 104 -16.28 -9.93 5.27
C GLN A 104 -14.84 -10.31 5.64
N ILE A 105 -14.65 -11.19 6.63
CA ILE A 105 -13.32 -11.66 7.03
C ILE A 105 -12.62 -12.37 5.87
N VAL A 106 -13.31 -13.27 5.16
CA VAL A 106 -12.73 -13.99 4.02
C VAL A 106 -12.28 -13.01 2.93
N LEU A 107 -13.11 -12.01 2.60
CA LEU A 107 -12.75 -10.99 1.60
C LEU A 107 -11.52 -10.17 2.03
N VAL A 108 -11.45 -9.73 3.29
CA VAL A 108 -10.27 -9.04 3.82
C VAL A 108 -9.02 -9.90 3.68
N VAL A 109 -9.07 -11.17 4.12
CA VAL A 109 -7.93 -12.10 4.06
C VAL A 109 -7.45 -12.30 2.63
N VAL A 110 -8.36 -12.50 1.66
CA VAL A 110 -8.00 -12.66 0.24
C VAL A 110 -7.30 -11.40 -0.29
N ILE A 111 -7.83 -10.21 -0.01
CA ILE A 111 -7.22 -8.93 -0.43
C ILE A 111 -5.81 -8.78 0.16
N LEU A 112 -5.62 -9.13 1.44
CA LEU A 112 -4.33 -9.04 2.11
C LEU A 112 -3.31 -10.04 1.56
N ILE A 113 -3.72 -11.29 1.28
CA ILE A 113 -2.83 -12.32 0.68
C ILE A 113 -2.34 -11.87 -0.69
N VAL A 114 -3.25 -11.39 -1.56
CA VAL A 114 -2.88 -10.88 -2.88
C VAL A 114 -1.94 -9.67 -2.74
N SER A 115 -2.22 -8.76 -1.80
CA SER A 115 -1.35 -7.62 -1.52
C SER A 115 0.06 -8.05 -1.09
N VAL A 116 0.19 -9.01 -0.18
CA VAL A 116 1.51 -9.50 0.26
C VAL A 116 2.23 -10.22 -0.87
N GLY A 117 1.55 -11.08 -1.62
CA GLY A 117 2.15 -11.81 -2.74
C GLY A 117 2.71 -10.86 -3.81
N THR A 118 1.92 -9.85 -4.19
CA THR A 118 2.37 -8.80 -5.11
C THR A 118 3.53 -7.98 -4.51
N GLN A 119 3.43 -7.55 -3.26
CA GLN A 119 4.49 -6.77 -2.62
C GLN A 119 5.82 -7.54 -2.53
N LEU A 120 5.79 -8.83 -2.21
CA LEU A 120 6.99 -9.67 -2.12
C LEU A 120 7.62 -9.93 -3.50
N ALA A 121 6.80 -9.99 -4.55
CA ALA A 121 7.26 -10.14 -5.93
C ALA A 121 7.98 -8.89 -6.46
N TRP A 122 7.40 -7.70 -6.26
CA TRP A 122 7.94 -6.45 -6.82
C TRP A 122 8.86 -5.66 -5.88
N ARG A 123 8.74 -5.85 -4.56
CA ARG A 123 9.52 -5.15 -3.52
C ARG A 123 9.59 -3.63 -3.76
N PRO A 124 8.42 -2.97 -3.75
CA PRO A 124 8.25 -1.61 -4.26
C PRO A 124 8.91 -0.53 -3.41
N TRP A 125 9.13 -0.80 -2.12
CA TRP A 125 9.66 0.20 -1.20
C TRP A 125 11.16 0.44 -1.42
N ARG A 126 11.60 1.70 -1.37
CA ARG A 126 13.02 2.08 -1.53
C ARG A 126 13.91 1.45 -0.47
N ALA A 127 13.43 1.39 0.77
CA ALA A 127 14.14 0.74 1.87
C ALA A 127 13.72 -0.74 1.96
N PRO A 128 14.66 -1.72 1.87
CA PRO A 128 14.35 -3.14 2.01
C PRO A 128 13.65 -3.49 3.32
N LEU A 129 14.01 -2.80 4.40
CA LEU A 129 13.38 -2.97 5.71
C LEU A 129 11.88 -2.63 5.70
N LEU A 130 11.46 -1.62 4.91
CA LEU A 130 10.04 -1.29 4.78
C LEU A 130 9.28 -2.40 4.03
N ASN A 131 9.90 -3.07 3.05
CA ASN A 131 9.27 -4.23 2.41
C ASN A 131 9.04 -5.36 3.41
N LEU A 132 10.03 -5.64 4.27
CA LEU A 132 9.91 -6.67 5.30
C LEU A 132 8.85 -6.29 6.35
N ALA A 133 8.90 -5.06 6.86
CA ALA A 133 7.97 -4.58 7.87
C ALA A 133 6.52 -4.56 7.35
N ASP A 134 6.29 -4.07 6.13
CA ASP A 134 4.97 -4.01 5.53
C ASP A 134 4.42 -5.42 5.24
N ALA A 135 5.25 -6.36 4.75
CA ALA A 135 4.84 -7.75 4.55
C ALA A 135 4.51 -8.42 5.89
N PHE A 136 5.32 -8.19 6.91
CA PHE A 136 5.09 -8.69 8.26
C PHE A 136 3.78 -8.17 8.85
N LEU A 137 3.51 -6.87 8.75
CA LEU A 137 2.27 -6.25 9.22
C LEU A 137 1.03 -6.84 8.53
N HIS A 138 1.10 -7.09 7.23
CA HIS A 138 -0.01 -7.73 6.52
C HIS A 138 -0.21 -9.19 6.95
N MET A 139 0.86 -9.96 7.17
CA MET A 139 0.76 -11.32 7.69
C MET A 139 0.11 -11.34 9.07
N VAL A 140 0.50 -10.44 9.96
CA VAL A 140 -0.14 -10.24 11.27
C VAL A 140 -1.63 -9.97 11.14
N LEU A 141 -2.00 -9.04 10.25
CA LEU A 141 -3.40 -8.68 10.03
C LEU A 141 -4.22 -9.86 9.48
N ILE A 142 -3.65 -10.65 8.57
CA ILE A 142 -4.27 -11.88 8.06
C ILE A 142 -4.56 -12.84 9.23
N VAL A 143 -3.57 -13.08 10.08
CA VAL A 143 -3.76 -14.02 11.18
C VAL A 143 -4.77 -13.48 12.20
N LEU A 144 -4.73 -12.19 12.52
CA LEU A 144 -5.74 -11.55 13.37
C LEU A 144 -7.16 -11.76 12.82
N CYS A 145 -7.36 -11.59 11.51
CA CYS A 145 -8.63 -11.85 10.84
C CYS A 145 -9.06 -13.32 10.97
N VAL A 146 -8.17 -14.28 10.73
CA VAL A 146 -8.47 -15.71 10.84
C VAL A 146 -8.85 -16.10 12.26
N VAL A 147 -8.16 -15.54 13.25
CA VAL A 147 -8.47 -15.85 14.65
C VAL A 147 -9.70 -15.12 15.17
N ALA A 148 -10.23 -14.11 14.47
CA ALA A 148 -11.48 -13.48 14.84
C ALA A 148 -12.73 -14.34 14.52
N VAL A 149 -12.64 -15.25 13.55
CA VAL A 149 -13.75 -16.15 13.10
C VAL A 149 -14.49 -16.90 14.23
N PRO A 150 -13.81 -17.47 15.24
CA PRO A 150 -14.42 -18.28 16.30
C PRO A 150 -15.23 -17.46 17.31
N PHE A 151 -15.04 -16.14 17.34
CA PHE A 151 -15.86 -15.25 18.16
C PHE A 151 -17.27 -15.04 17.57
N PHE A 152 -17.58 -15.61 16.41
CA PHE A 152 -18.94 -15.62 15.91
C PHE A 152 -19.84 -16.56 16.73
N PRO A 153 -21.08 -16.15 17.00
CA PRO A 153 -21.97 -16.83 17.95
C PRO A 153 -22.36 -18.26 17.56
N GLU A 154 -22.04 -18.71 16.34
CA GLU A 154 -22.45 -20.01 15.79
C GLU A 154 -21.48 -21.17 16.11
N MET A 155 -20.40 -20.94 16.87
CA MET A 155 -19.37 -21.97 17.13
C MET A 155 -19.54 -22.67 18.49
N SER A 156 -19.11 -23.93 18.57
CA SER A 156 -19.11 -24.72 19.81
C SER A 156 -18.12 -24.15 20.83
N ASP A 157 -18.36 -24.37 22.14
CA ASP A 157 -17.54 -23.78 23.20
C ASP A 157 -16.12 -24.39 23.28
N ASP A 158 -15.96 -25.67 22.92
CA ASP A 158 -14.65 -26.33 22.85
C ASP A 158 -13.78 -25.74 21.72
N ASP A 159 -14.39 -25.40 20.58
CA ASP A 159 -13.68 -24.75 19.48
C ASP A 159 -13.19 -23.36 19.90
N LYS A 160 -14.03 -22.57 20.58
CA LYS A 160 -13.68 -21.19 21.03
C LYS A 160 -12.41 -21.15 21.89
N GLN A 161 -12.20 -22.15 22.76
CA GLN A 161 -11.03 -22.17 23.67
C GLN A 161 -9.72 -22.40 22.92
N GLY A 162 -9.68 -23.36 21.98
CA GLY A 162 -8.48 -23.63 21.16
C GLY A 162 -8.08 -22.42 20.31
N PHE A 163 -9.07 -21.72 19.78
CA PHE A 163 -8.85 -20.50 19.01
C PHE A 163 -8.41 -19.29 19.86
N GLY A 164 -8.89 -19.17 21.10
CA GLY A 164 -8.43 -18.13 22.03
C GLY A 164 -6.92 -18.20 22.29
N TRP A 165 -6.37 -19.40 22.44
CA TRP A 165 -4.92 -19.61 22.54
C TRP A 165 -4.18 -19.26 21.24
N GLY A 166 -4.79 -19.55 20.09
CA GLY A 166 -4.32 -19.08 18.79
C GLY A 166 -4.21 -17.54 18.74
N LEU A 167 -5.21 -16.82 19.26
CA LEU A 167 -5.24 -15.35 19.24
C LEU A 167 -4.09 -14.79 20.05
N PHE A 168 -3.95 -15.33 21.27
CA PHE A 168 -2.91 -14.94 22.19
C PHE A 168 -1.51 -15.20 21.59
N ALA A 169 -1.27 -16.39 21.02
CA ALA A 169 0.00 -16.73 20.39
C ALA A 169 0.33 -15.78 19.22
N VAL A 170 -0.67 -15.42 18.41
CA VAL A 170 -0.50 -14.53 17.25
C VAL A 170 -0.21 -13.10 17.69
N LEU A 171 -0.93 -12.59 18.69
CA LEU A 171 -0.66 -11.27 19.27
C LEU A 171 0.73 -11.22 19.89
N VAL A 172 1.12 -12.22 20.68
CA VAL A 172 2.46 -12.28 21.30
C VAL A 172 3.54 -12.35 20.22
N THR A 173 3.39 -13.20 19.20
CA THR A 173 4.34 -13.29 18.07
C THR A 173 4.42 -11.97 17.31
N THR A 174 3.29 -11.30 17.09
CA THR A 174 3.22 -9.98 16.47
C THR A 174 4.05 -8.95 17.24
N TYR A 175 3.78 -8.81 18.54
CA TYR A 175 4.49 -7.86 19.39
C TYR A 175 5.97 -8.20 19.51
N ALA A 176 6.33 -9.50 19.55
CA ALA A 176 7.72 -9.94 19.60
C ALA A 176 8.48 -9.58 18.31
N CYS A 177 7.90 -9.81 17.13
CA CYS A 177 8.51 -9.45 15.86
C CYS A 177 8.57 -7.94 15.64
N LEU A 178 7.54 -7.17 16.02
CA LEU A 178 7.60 -5.71 16.02
C LEU A 178 8.71 -5.20 16.96
N GLY A 179 8.80 -5.81 18.16
CA GLY A 179 9.88 -5.55 19.11
C GLY A 179 11.24 -5.87 18.50
N LEU A 180 11.40 -7.00 17.82
CA LEU A 180 12.65 -7.38 17.15
C LEU A 180 13.02 -6.39 16.04
N VAL A 181 12.08 -6.01 15.18
CA VAL A 181 12.32 -4.99 14.13
C VAL A 181 12.71 -3.66 14.77
N PHE A 182 12.03 -3.25 15.85
CA PHE A 182 12.37 -2.03 16.58
C PHE A 182 13.75 -2.09 17.22
N LEU A 183 14.09 -3.21 17.85
CA LEU A 183 15.42 -3.44 18.45
C LEU A 183 16.51 -3.44 17.39
N VAL A 184 16.26 -4.05 16.23
CA VAL A 184 17.14 -4.01 15.06
C VAL A 184 17.33 -2.59 14.56
N CYS A 185 16.25 -1.82 14.42
CA CYS A 185 16.32 -0.40 14.05
C CYS A 185 17.13 0.40 15.07
N ALA A 186 16.83 0.25 16.36
CA ALA A 186 17.51 0.94 17.44
C ALA A 186 18.99 0.58 17.49
N PHE A 187 19.33 -0.71 17.36
CA PHE A 187 20.71 -1.19 17.32
C PHE A 187 21.45 -0.63 16.09
N SER A 188 20.80 -0.60 14.93
CA SER A 188 21.33 0.03 13.72
C SER A 188 21.61 1.52 13.93
N MET A 189 20.66 2.26 14.53
CA MET A 189 20.82 3.68 14.83
C MET A 189 21.95 3.94 15.84
N VAL A 190 22.06 3.12 16.89
CA VAL A 190 23.11 3.25 17.92
C VAL A 190 24.49 2.95 17.33
N LYS A 191 24.62 1.90 16.50
CA LYS A 191 25.90 1.55 15.88
C LYS A 191 26.34 2.49 14.77
N MET A 192 25.40 3.08 14.01
CA MET A 192 25.74 3.93 12.86
C MET A 192 25.85 5.41 13.22
N GLY A 193 25.32 5.83 14.38
CA GLY A 193 25.29 7.25 14.76
C GLY A 193 24.47 8.12 13.80
N PRO A 194 24.38 9.44 14.02
CA PRO A 194 23.52 10.33 13.24
C PRO A 194 23.91 10.52 11.77
N ARG A 195 25.10 10.04 11.36
CA ARG A 195 25.71 10.28 10.04
C ARG A 195 26.35 9.05 9.42
N GLY A 196 26.21 7.86 10.01
CA GLY A 196 26.76 6.64 9.43
C GLY A 196 26.04 6.29 8.12
N PRO A 197 26.76 5.87 7.07
CA PRO A 197 26.12 5.31 5.89
C PRO A 197 25.28 4.10 6.33
N VAL A 198 24.06 3.98 5.81
CA VAL A 198 23.16 2.84 6.07
C VAL A 198 23.87 1.57 5.60
N ALA A 199 24.63 0.95 6.50
CA ALA A 199 25.51 -0.15 6.15
C ALA A 199 24.66 -1.40 5.79
N PRO A 200 25.23 -2.32 5.00
CA PRO A 200 24.50 -3.35 4.25
C PRO A 200 23.94 -4.50 5.10
N VAL A 201 23.88 -4.37 6.43
CA VAL A 201 23.45 -5.42 7.37
C VAL A 201 22.04 -5.94 7.06
N PHE A 202 21.20 -5.12 6.41
CA PHE A 202 19.86 -5.49 5.94
C PHE A 202 19.67 -5.43 4.41
N ASN A 203 20.75 -5.24 3.64
CA ASN A 203 20.70 -5.32 2.18
C ASN A 203 20.67 -6.78 1.75
N PHE A 204 19.55 -7.47 2.00
CA PHE A 204 19.33 -8.83 1.51
C PHE A 204 19.22 -8.92 -0.02
N LEU A 205 19.19 -7.79 -0.72
CA LEU A 205 19.39 -7.71 -2.16
C LEU A 205 20.24 -6.48 -2.47
N SER A 206 21.50 -6.73 -2.84
CA SER A 206 22.44 -5.72 -3.29
C SER A 206 21.88 -5.03 -4.54
N ARG A 207 21.35 -3.81 -4.40
CA ARG A 207 21.24 -2.90 -5.54
C ARG A 207 22.63 -2.34 -5.81
N ARG A 208 23.01 -2.23 -7.09
CA ARG A 208 24.27 -1.58 -7.49
C ARG A 208 24.35 -0.23 -6.78
N ASP A 209 25.45 -0.01 -6.07
CA ASP A 209 25.67 1.22 -5.34
C ASP A 209 25.56 2.38 -6.35
N PRO A 210 24.82 3.47 -6.07
CA PRO A 210 24.83 4.66 -6.93
C PRO A 210 26.26 5.15 -7.22
N GLN A 211 27.22 4.88 -6.32
CA GLN A 211 28.63 5.14 -6.61
C GLN A 211 29.17 4.27 -7.74
N ASP A 212 28.86 2.96 -7.77
CA ASP A 212 29.25 2.05 -8.85
C ASP A 212 28.65 2.52 -10.19
N VAL A 213 27.38 2.91 -10.20
CA VAL A 213 26.72 3.44 -11.41
C VAL A 213 27.38 4.76 -11.84
N SER A 214 27.70 5.66 -10.90
CA SER A 214 28.38 6.91 -11.22
C SER A 214 29.81 6.69 -11.73
N GLN A 215 30.51 5.67 -11.24
CA GLN A 215 31.86 5.32 -11.69
C GLN A 215 31.82 4.70 -13.09
N VAL A 216 30.86 3.81 -13.36
CA VAL A 216 30.64 3.26 -14.71
C VAL A 216 30.25 4.37 -15.68
N LEU A 217 29.38 5.30 -15.29
CA LEU A 217 29.01 6.46 -16.12
C LEU A 217 30.18 7.41 -16.33
N ARG A 218 31.02 7.66 -15.32
CA ARG A 218 32.24 8.46 -15.45
C ARG A 218 33.30 7.76 -16.30
N GLY A 219 33.39 6.43 -16.26
CA GLY A 219 34.23 5.64 -17.15
C GLY A 219 33.77 5.78 -18.60
N LEU A 220 32.49 5.53 -18.85
CA LEU A 220 31.86 5.75 -20.16
C LEU A 220 32.01 7.19 -20.65
N ALA A 221 31.89 8.18 -19.77
CA ALA A 221 32.06 9.59 -20.12
C ALA A 221 33.51 9.96 -20.46
N LYS A 222 34.51 9.21 -19.97
CA LYS A 222 35.92 9.38 -20.36
C LYS A 222 36.23 8.72 -21.70
N ASP A 223 35.54 7.62 -22.00
CA ASP A 223 35.67 6.90 -23.28
C ASP A 223 34.84 7.55 -24.39
N LEU A 224 33.86 8.39 -24.03
CA LEU A 224 33.13 9.26 -24.94
C LEU A 224 34.01 10.47 -25.28
N ASP A 225 34.49 10.50 -26.53
CA ASP A 225 35.24 11.63 -27.08
C ASP A 225 34.45 12.93 -26.92
N ALA A 226 35.13 14.02 -26.57
CA ALA A 226 34.49 15.31 -26.27
C ALA A 226 33.63 15.79 -27.45
N ASP A 227 34.08 15.50 -28.67
CA ASP A 227 33.36 15.79 -29.92
C ASP A 227 32.07 14.98 -30.08
N SER A 228 32.02 13.74 -29.57
CA SER A 228 30.84 12.88 -29.60
C SER A 228 29.77 13.38 -28.61
N VAL A 229 30.21 13.83 -27.44
CA VAL A 229 29.32 14.44 -26.43
C VAL A 229 28.81 15.79 -26.93
N GLU A 230 29.67 16.62 -27.54
CA GLU A 230 29.25 17.91 -28.10
C GLU A 230 28.29 17.72 -29.29
N GLN A 231 28.54 16.75 -30.18
CA GLN A 231 27.58 16.40 -31.25
C GLN A 231 26.25 15.88 -30.71
N ALA A 232 26.25 15.02 -29.67
CA ALA A 232 25.03 14.52 -29.07
C ALA A 232 24.24 15.63 -28.36
N THR A 233 24.94 16.55 -27.67
CA THR A 233 24.34 17.70 -26.99
C THR A 233 23.74 18.68 -28.01
N ARG A 234 24.46 18.97 -29.12
CA ARG A 234 23.94 19.80 -30.23
C ARG A 234 22.73 19.17 -30.92
N ARG A 235 22.67 17.84 -31.01
CA ARG A 235 21.49 17.12 -31.55
C ARG A 235 20.28 17.21 -30.62
N MET A 236 20.48 17.30 -29.31
CA MET A 236 19.37 17.45 -28.35
C MET A 236 18.84 18.88 -28.29
N THR A 237 19.69 19.90 -28.41
CA THR A 237 19.26 21.32 -28.46
C THR A 237 18.51 21.72 -29.73
N HIS A 238 18.47 20.85 -30.74
CA HIS A 238 17.71 21.08 -31.98
C HIS A 238 16.29 20.51 -31.95
N TYR A 239 15.85 19.96 -30.81
CA TYR A 239 14.51 19.39 -30.61
C TYR A 239 13.63 20.20 -29.63
N ASP A 240 14.07 21.40 -29.23
CA ASP A 240 13.21 22.46 -28.67
C ASP A 240 12.64 23.33 -29.80
#